data_AF-A0A0L7K908-F1
#
_entry.id   AF-A0A0L7K908-F1
#
_cell.length_a   1.000
_cell.length_b   1.000
_cell.length_c   1.000
_cell.angle_alpha   90.00
_cell.angle_beta   90.00
_cell.angle_gamma   90.00
#
_symmetry.space_group_name_H-M   'P 1'
#
loop_
_entity.id
_entity.type
_entity.pdbx_description
1 polymer ?
#
loop_
_entity_poly.entity_id
_entity_poly.type
_entity_poly.pdbx_seq_one_letter_code
_entity_poly.pdbx_strand_id
1 'polypeptide(L)'
;MGNIPLTTSAFTFAGKKSFKLKIWIDGHKSSKKNYVSIGLKQLEKYSLLDEYICFSLNGIVRGPFTYLSKEYYQNCYNFCKFDELDLQKDELQLSVYVHDGIV
;
A
#
# COMPACT_ATOMS: atom_id res chain seq x y z
N MET A 1 -5.56 20.78 0.91
CA MET A 1 -4.66 20.02 1.81
C MET A 1 -5.10 18.58 1.76
N GLY A 2 -4.23 17.65 1.37
CA GLY A 2 -4.59 16.22 1.31
C GLY A 2 -4.52 15.62 2.72
N ASN A 3 -5.33 14.59 2.96
CA ASN A 3 -5.42 13.95 4.26
C ASN A 3 -4.05 13.39 4.68
N ILE A 4 -3.75 13.48 5.98
CA ILE A 4 -2.48 13.01 6.54
C ILE A 4 -2.58 11.49 6.68
N PRO A 5 -1.67 10.71 6.07
CA PRO A 5 -1.72 9.25 6.22
C PRO A 5 -1.31 8.82 7.61
N LEU A 6 -1.89 7.73 8.09
CA LEU A 6 -1.29 6.92 9.14
C LEU A 6 -0.08 6.19 8.56
N THR A 7 1.01 6.10 9.32
CA THR A 7 2.26 5.50 8.84
C THR A 7 2.86 4.53 9.82
N THR A 8 3.44 3.44 9.33
CA THR A 8 4.16 2.48 10.17
C THR A 8 5.54 3.00 10.59
N SER A 9 6.14 2.32 11.57
CA SER A 9 7.60 2.32 11.77
C SER A 9 8.33 1.90 10.50
N ALA A 10 9.60 2.29 10.39
CA ALA A 10 10.43 1.89 9.25
C ALA A 10 10.77 0.39 9.33
N PHE A 11 10.80 -0.29 8.19
CA PHE A 11 11.15 -1.72 8.09
C PHE A 11 12.01 -2.01 6.85
N THR A 12 12.65 -3.18 6.87
CA THR A 12 13.39 -3.73 5.72
C THR A 12 12.43 -4.56 4.88
N PHE A 13 12.48 -4.38 3.56
CA PHE A 13 11.61 -5.08 2.61
C PHE A 13 12.40 -5.49 1.37
N ALA A 14 12.27 -6.75 0.94
CA ALA A 14 13.00 -7.31 -0.21
C ALA A 14 14.52 -7.01 -0.19
N GLY A 15 15.16 -7.19 0.97
CA GLY A 15 16.59 -6.91 1.17
C GLY A 15 16.97 -5.42 1.20
N LYS A 16 16.02 -4.51 0.97
CA LYS A 16 16.25 -3.06 0.93
C LYS A 16 15.72 -2.41 2.22
N LYS A 17 16.49 -1.48 2.80
CA LYS A 17 16.17 -0.85 4.09
C LYS A 17 15.19 0.31 3.94
N SER A 18 14.59 0.70 5.08
CA SER A 18 13.95 2.00 5.29
C SER A 18 12.67 2.23 4.48
N PHE A 19 11.75 1.27 4.52
CA PHE A 19 10.40 1.41 4.00
C PHE A 19 9.39 1.76 5.09
N LYS A 20 8.35 2.51 4.72
CA LYS A 20 7.17 2.75 5.55
C LYS A 20 5.91 2.48 4.74
N LEU A 21 4.93 1.82 5.37
CA LEU A 21 3.58 1.74 4.85
C LEU A 21 2.80 2.98 5.27
N LYS A 22 1.87 3.37 4.39
CA LYS A 22 0.97 4.50 4.55
C LYS A 22 -0.44 4.05 4.26
N ILE A 23 -1.39 4.57 5.02
CA ILE A 23 -2.82 4.40 4.76
C ILE A 23 -3.54 5.74 4.95
N TRP A 24 -4.39 6.08 3.99
CA TRP A 24 -5.34 7.18 4.04
C TRP A 24 -6.74 6.57 4.09
N ILE A 25 -7.32 6.55 5.29
CA ILE A 25 -8.63 5.95 5.52
C ILE A 25 -9.74 6.67 4.73
N ASP A 26 -9.59 7.99 4.58
CA ASP A 26 -10.46 8.89 3.83
C ASP A 26 -9.96 9.18 2.41
N GLY A 27 -8.97 8.41 1.94
CA GLY A 27 -8.43 8.49 0.61
C GLY A 27 -7.37 9.58 0.40
N HIS A 28 -6.49 9.32 -0.55
CA HIS A 28 -5.50 10.28 -1.05
C HIS A 28 -6.19 11.37 -1.89
N LYS A 29 -5.56 12.54 -2.06
CA LYS A 29 -6.11 13.66 -2.86
C LYS A 29 -6.46 13.31 -4.31
N SER A 30 -5.87 12.24 -4.84
CA SER A 30 -6.07 11.76 -6.21
C SER A 30 -6.95 10.50 -6.27
N SER A 31 -7.53 10.10 -5.13
CA SER A 31 -8.46 8.99 -5.04
C SER A 31 -9.88 9.42 -5.43
N LYS A 32 -10.69 8.44 -5.81
CA LYS A 32 -12.14 8.60 -5.91
C LYS A 32 -12.73 8.78 -4.51
N LYS A 33 -13.88 9.45 -4.42
CA LYS A 33 -14.60 9.61 -3.14
C LYS A 33 -14.91 8.24 -2.51
N ASN A 34 -14.82 8.17 -1.18
CA ASN A 34 -15.09 6.98 -0.36
C ASN A 34 -14.16 5.79 -0.66
N TYR A 35 -12.97 6.05 -1.21
CA TYR A 35 -11.93 5.03 -1.33
C TYR A 35 -10.88 5.20 -0.24
N VAL A 36 -10.39 4.07 0.24
CA VAL A 36 -9.20 3.99 1.07
C VAL A 36 -8.00 3.96 0.13
N SER A 37 -6.96 4.72 0.47
CA SER A 37 -5.69 4.66 -0.24
C SER A 37 -4.60 4.08 0.64
N ILE A 38 -3.65 3.41 0.02
CA ILE A 38 -2.44 2.93 0.68
C ILE A 38 -1.20 3.38 -0.08
N GLY A 39 -0.03 3.13 0.47
CA GLY A 39 1.21 3.28 -0.27
C GLY A 39 2.42 2.80 0.50
N LEU A 40 3.44 2.44 -0.24
CA LEU A 40 4.78 2.16 0.25
C LEU A 40 5.67 3.38 -0.03
N LYS A 41 6.43 3.83 0.97
CA LYS A 41 7.43 4.89 0.84
C LYS A 41 8.79 4.36 1.26
N GLN A 42 9.75 4.37 0.34
CA GLN A 42 11.16 4.24 0.66
C GLN A 42 11.69 5.59 1.17
N LEU A 43 12.36 5.60 2.32
CA LEU A 43 12.89 6.83 2.93
C LEU A 43 14.25 7.23 2.36
N GLU A 44 15.03 6.24 1.90
CA GLU A 44 16.39 6.42 1.42
C GLU A 44 16.51 5.90 -0.03
N LYS A 45 17.32 6.56 -0.87
CA LYS A 45 17.46 6.21 -2.30
C LYS A 45 18.48 5.08 -2.49
N TYR A 46 18.19 3.89 -1.97
CA TYR A 46 19.16 2.78 -2.04
C TYR A 46 19.12 1.93 -3.31
N SER A 47 18.07 2.05 -4.11
CA SER A 47 17.80 1.39 -5.41
C SER A 47 16.28 1.31 -5.53
N LEU A 48 15.75 1.27 -6.76
CA LEU A 48 14.34 0.97 -6.98
C LEU A 48 14.06 -0.47 -6.55
N LEU A 49 12.85 -0.71 -6.07
CA LEU A 49 12.35 -2.05 -5.79
C LEU A 49 11.96 -2.68 -7.13
N ASP A 50 12.73 -3.67 -7.58
CA ASP A 50 12.53 -4.35 -8.87
C ASP A 50 11.53 -5.50 -8.76
N GLU A 51 11.29 -5.98 -7.54
CA GLU A 51 10.35 -7.04 -7.23
C GLU A 51 8.90 -6.59 -7.47
N TYR A 52 8.09 -7.49 -8.02
CA TYR A 52 6.63 -7.30 -8.07
C TYR A 52 6.06 -7.38 -6.65
N ILE A 53 5.20 -6.43 -6.31
CA ILE A 53 4.60 -6.35 -4.97
C ILE A 53 3.09 -6.48 -4.99
N CYS A 54 2.57 -7.05 -3.93
CA CYS A 54 1.16 -7.04 -3.60
C CYS A 54 0.95 -6.36 -2.25
N PHE A 55 -0.20 -5.72 -2.09
CA PHE A 55 -0.68 -5.33 -0.77
C PHE A 55 -1.95 -6.09 -0.42
N SER A 56 -2.14 -6.30 0.88
CA SER A 56 -3.37 -6.82 1.47
C SER A 56 -3.85 -5.87 2.56
N LEU A 57 -5.14 -5.51 2.54
CA LEU A 57 -5.80 -4.76 3.61
C LEU A 57 -7.03 -5.55 4.05
N ASN A 58 -7.00 -6.11 5.25
CA ASN A 58 -8.05 -6.98 5.80
C ASN A 58 -8.53 -8.05 4.79
N GLY A 59 -7.60 -8.68 4.08
CA GLY A 59 -7.88 -9.73 3.09
C GLY A 59 -8.15 -9.23 1.66
N ILE A 60 -8.36 -7.93 1.44
CA ILE A 60 -8.47 -7.36 0.09
C ILE A 60 -7.08 -7.22 -0.51
N VAL A 61 -6.81 -7.97 -1.59
CA VAL A 61 -5.50 -7.99 -2.26
C VAL A 61 -5.51 -7.16 -3.55
N ARG A 62 -4.43 -6.43 -3.79
CA ARG A 62 -4.12 -5.79 -5.09
C ARG A 62 -2.65 -6.02 -5.45
N GLY A 63 -2.39 -6.18 -6.75
CA GLY A 63 -1.10 -6.58 -7.30
C GLY A 63 -1.18 -7.95 -7.97
N PRO A 64 -0.06 -8.48 -8.48
CA PRO A 64 1.28 -7.89 -8.45
C PRO A 64 1.43 -6.63 -9.31
N PHE A 65 2.24 -5.68 -8.88
CA PHE A 65 2.67 -4.54 -9.71
C PHE A 65 4.10 -4.11 -9.41
N THR A 66 4.75 -3.48 -10.37
CA THR A 66 6.07 -2.87 -10.19
C THR A 66 5.94 -1.61 -9.33
N TYR A 67 6.84 -1.43 -8.36
CA TYR A 67 6.85 -0.26 -7.48
C TYR A 67 6.97 1.05 -8.27
N LEU A 68 6.15 2.05 -7.92
CA LEU A 68 6.06 3.36 -8.59
C LEU A 68 5.61 3.32 -10.07
N SER A 69 5.14 2.18 -10.57
CA SER A 69 4.48 2.12 -11.88
C SER A 69 3.14 2.87 -11.91
N LYS A 70 2.62 3.11 -13.11
CA LYS A 70 1.27 3.69 -13.28
C LYS A 70 0.20 2.82 -12.61
N GLU A 71 0.29 1.50 -12.77
CA GLU A 71 -0.64 0.54 -12.18
C GLU A 71 -0.57 0.53 -10.65
N TYR A 72 0.65 0.61 -10.08
CA TYR A 72 0.86 0.79 -8.65
C TYR A 72 0.07 1.99 -8.13
N TYR A 73 0.22 3.18 -8.74
CA TYR A 73 -0.47 4.38 -8.25
C TYR A 73 -2.00 4.29 -8.40
N GLN A 74 -2.48 3.75 -9.52
CA GLN A 74 -3.92 3.61 -9.76
C GLN A 74 -4.58 2.72 -8.71
N ASN A 75 -3.95 1.58 -8.40
CA ASN A 75 -4.44 0.64 -7.41
C ASN A 75 -4.23 1.14 -5.97
N CYS A 76 -3.06 1.71 -5.64
CA CYS A 76 -2.80 2.22 -4.31
C CYS A 76 -3.70 3.40 -3.92
N TYR A 77 -4.01 4.31 -4.85
CA TYR A 77 -4.90 5.44 -4.53
C TYR A 77 -6.37 5.06 -4.50
N ASN A 78 -6.78 4.01 -5.20
CA ASN A 78 -8.16 3.52 -5.20
C ASN A 78 -8.19 2.06 -4.74
N PHE A 79 -7.63 1.79 -3.55
CA PHE A 79 -7.34 0.41 -3.12
C PHE A 79 -8.62 -0.42 -2.95
N CYS A 80 -9.53 0.09 -2.13
CA CYS A 80 -10.87 -0.46 -1.92
C CYS A 80 -11.81 0.67 -1.52
N LYS A 81 -13.12 0.42 -1.60
CA LYS A 81 -14.08 1.34 -0.97
C LYS A 81 -13.99 1.25 0.54
N PHE A 82 -14.30 2.33 1.23
CA PHE A 82 -14.33 2.35 2.70
C PHE A 82 -15.32 1.31 3.25
N ASP A 83 -16.50 1.19 2.62
CA ASP A 83 -17.55 0.25 3.03
C ASP A 83 -17.20 -1.23 2.75
N GLU A 84 -16.10 -1.50 2.03
CA GLU A 84 -15.58 -2.87 1.82
C GLU A 84 -14.65 -3.31 2.96
N LEU A 85 -14.26 -2.41 3.87
CA LEU A 85 -13.43 -2.76 5.01
C LEU A 85 -14.24 -3.48 6.09
N ASP A 86 -13.98 -4.78 6.26
CA ASP A 86 -14.44 -5.53 7.41
C ASP A 86 -13.48 -5.31 8.59
N LEU A 87 -13.86 -4.44 9.52
CA LEU A 87 -13.11 -4.20 10.76
C LEU A 87 -13.39 -5.29 11.77
N GLN A 88 -12.52 -6.30 11.83
CA GLN A 88 -12.59 -7.28 12.90
C GLN A 88 -11.92 -6.70 14.15
N LYS A 89 -12.70 -6.57 15.23
CA LYS A 89 -12.22 -6.06 16.53
C LYS A 89 -11.64 -4.64 16.46
N ASP A 90 -12.18 -3.79 15.59
CA ASP A 90 -11.69 -2.41 15.38
C ASP A 90 -10.22 -2.35 14.91
N GLU A 91 -9.70 -3.42 14.31
CA GLU A 91 -8.33 -3.50 13.82
C GLU A 91 -8.24 -3.50 12.28
N LEU A 92 -7.20 -2.82 11.76
CA LEU A 92 -6.82 -2.83 10.36
C LEU A 92 -5.44 -3.45 10.20
N GLN A 93 -5.36 -4.50 9.39
CA GLN A 93 -4.13 -5.18 9.01
C GLN A 93 -3.76 -4.83 7.58
N LEU A 94 -2.75 -3.97 7.43
CA LEU A 94 -2.12 -3.65 6.15
C LEU A 94 -0.80 -4.42 6.01
N SER A 95 -0.67 -5.19 4.93
CA SER A 95 0.52 -5.98 4.61
C SER A 95 1.04 -5.64 3.21
N VAL A 96 2.35 -5.77 3.02
CA VAL A 96 3.02 -5.74 1.72
C VAL A 96 3.93 -6.95 1.61
N TYR A 97 3.92 -7.61 0.46
CA TYR A 97 4.74 -8.78 0.20
C TYR A 97 5.21 -8.81 -1.25
N VAL A 98 6.35 -9.47 -1.46
CA VAL A 98 6.85 -9.75 -2.80
C VAL A 98 6.01 -10.88 -3.39
N HIS A 99 5.60 -10.72 -4.65
CA HIS A 99 4.96 -11.78 -5.39
C HIS A 99 6.03 -12.73 -5.94
N ASP A 100 6.28 -13.81 -5.22
CA ASP A 100 7.06 -14.95 -5.71
C ASP A 100 6.19 -15.72 -6.71
N GLY A 101 6.21 -15.28 -7.97
CA GLY A 101 5.61 -16.02 -9.06
C GLY A 101 6.37 -17.33 -9.25
N ILE A 102 5.90 -18.42 -8.67
CA ILE A 102 6.11 -19.74 -9.27
C ILE A 102 5.05 -19.85 -10.36
N VAL A 103 5.45 -19.55 -11.61
CA VAL A 103 4.73 -20.02 -12.81
C VAL A 103 5.27 -21.39 -13.16
#